data_AF-A0A8B8AFB5-F1
#
_entry.id   AF-A0A8B8AFB5-F1
#
_cell.length_a   1.000
_cell.length_b   1.000
_cell.length_c   1.000
_cell.angle_alpha   90.00
_cell.angle_beta   90.00
_cell.angle_gamma   90.00
#
_symmetry.space_group_name_H-M   'P 1'
#
loop_
_entity.id
_entity.type
_entity.pdbx_description
1 polymer ?
#
loop_
_entity_poly.entity_id
_entity_poly.type
_entity_poly.pdbx_seq_one_letter_code
_entity_poly.pdbx_strand_id
1 'polypeptide(L)'
;MEYIKVLLFITCISCSVNNVSMQGYERLAEVPSFQIHCKETPVSSLLQCAALARASKDVRFFFNKQDSRCRWNCTFLYTGSTVMTDQWQQYAIKLLRNAALSKTATASSVLDDDHSKWGAHYATDGQKPAVAIHSFHSSFQTSPWFMITLDGPYTIQYVRVFNRRDGGGERFHDVAFEVSIDGSLFKQRGFFKGPGMTDQVIEILFDYPTIGKYVRNKITQGTNNALHFVEFEIYTLE
;
A
#
# COMPACT_ATOMS: atom_id res chain seq x y z
N MET A 1 -28.52 -6.01 -7.15
CA MET A 1 -27.22 -5.32 -6.96
C MET A 1 -26.53 -5.29 -8.30
N GLU A 2 -26.48 -4.14 -8.96
CA GLU A 2 -25.75 -3.99 -10.22
C GLU A 2 -24.24 -3.97 -9.94
N TYR A 3 -23.54 -4.99 -10.42
CA TYR A 3 -22.08 -5.07 -10.38
C TYR A 3 -21.51 -4.22 -11.52
N ILE A 4 -21.11 -2.98 -11.25
CA ILE A 4 -20.38 -2.17 -12.23
C ILE A 4 -18.88 -2.47 -12.06
N LYS A 5 -18.37 -3.43 -12.84
CA LYS A 5 -16.93 -3.63 -13.01
C LYS A 5 -16.41 -2.54 -13.94
N VAL A 6 -15.73 -1.52 -13.39
CA VAL A 6 -15.06 -0.50 -14.21
C VAL A 6 -13.72 -1.06 -14.70
N LEU A 7 -13.74 -1.77 -15.83
CA LEU A 7 -12.51 -2.14 -16.54
C LEU A 7 -12.14 -1.01 -17.51
N LEU A 8 -11.05 -0.32 -17.22
CA LEU A 8 -10.39 0.55 -18.19
C LEU A 8 -9.38 -0.28 -19.01
N PHE A 9 -9.70 -0.51 -20.28
CA PHE A 9 -8.78 -1.03 -21.28
C PHE A 9 -8.06 0.15 -21.95
N ILE A 10 -6.73 0.18 -21.92
CA ILE A 10 -5.97 1.07 -22.79
C ILE A 10 -5.91 0.39 -24.16
N THR A 11 -6.79 0.78 -25.08
CA THR A 11 -6.58 0.48 -26.50
C THR A 11 -5.53 1.46 -27.04
N CYS A 12 -4.26 1.05 -27.03
CA CYS A 12 -3.30 1.64 -27.96
C CYS A 12 -3.72 1.22 -29.38
N ILE A 13 -4.08 2.20 -30.22
CA ILE A 13 -4.59 1.98 -31.59
C ILE A 13 -3.52 1.42 -32.56
N SER A 14 -2.35 1.00 -32.08
CA SER A 14 -1.27 0.56 -32.97
C SER A 14 -0.30 -0.47 -32.38
N CYS A 15 -0.75 -1.43 -31.55
CA CYS A 15 0.03 -2.65 -31.30
C CYS A 15 -0.86 -3.85 -30.96
N SER A 16 -0.54 -4.96 -31.61
CA SER A 16 -1.03 -6.33 -31.46
C SER A 16 -1.30 -6.80 -30.03
N VAL A 17 -2.35 -7.62 -29.91
CA VAL A 17 -2.89 -8.27 -28.70
C VAL A 17 -1.80 -8.90 -27.82
N ASN A 18 -1.74 -8.48 -26.54
CA ASN A 18 -1.50 -9.31 -25.33
C ASN A 18 -0.87 -8.46 -24.21
N ASN A 19 -1.74 -7.86 -23.39
CA ASN A 19 -1.58 -7.66 -21.94
C ASN A 19 -2.68 -6.72 -21.46
N VAL A 20 -3.88 -7.27 -21.29
CA VAL A 20 -4.95 -6.57 -20.57
C VAL A 20 -4.50 -6.48 -19.12
N SER A 21 -3.94 -5.34 -18.70
CA SER A 21 -3.84 -5.05 -17.26
C SER A 21 -5.26 -4.78 -16.76
N MET A 22 -5.93 -5.85 -16.38
CA MET A 22 -7.28 -5.85 -15.82
C MET A 22 -7.23 -5.28 -14.40
N GLN A 23 -7.11 -3.96 -14.28
CA GLN A 23 -7.28 -3.26 -13.00
C GLN A 23 -8.75 -2.81 -12.93
N GLY A 24 -9.56 -3.63 -12.25
CA GLY A 24 -10.95 -3.33 -11.96
C GLY A 24 -11.08 -2.72 -10.57
N TYR A 25 -11.65 -1.52 -10.49
CA TYR A 25 -12.16 -1.00 -9.23
C TYR A 25 -13.57 -1.54 -9.01
N GLU A 26 -13.86 -1.94 -7.78
CA GLU A 26 -15.19 -2.37 -7.35
C GLU A 26 -15.70 -1.43 -6.26
N ARG A 27 -17.01 -1.17 -6.29
CA ARG A 27 -17.66 -0.39 -5.23
C ARG A 27 -17.61 -1.19 -3.93
N LEU A 28 -17.11 -0.58 -2.87
CA LEU A 28 -17.15 -1.18 -1.54
C LEU A 28 -18.35 -0.65 -0.75
N ALA A 29 -18.96 -1.54 0.04
CA ALA A 29 -20.06 -1.19 0.93
C ALA A 29 -19.58 -0.42 2.18
N GLU A 30 -18.35 -0.68 2.62
CA GLU A 30 -17.75 -0.08 3.80
C GLU A 30 -16.60 0.85 3.41
N VAL A 31 -16.60 2.03 4.03
CA VAL A 31 -15.47 2.96 4.00
C VAL A 31 -14.55 2.62 5.18
N PRO A 32 -13.23 2.45 4.98
CA PRO A 32 -12.30 2.27 6.09
C PRO A 32 -12.44 3.41 7.09
N SER A 33 -12.37 3.08 8.38
CA SER A 33 -12.30 4.04 9.48
C SER A 33 -10.92 4.72 9.54
N PHE A 34 -10.55 5.42 8.47
CA PHE A 34 -9.36 6.26 8.40
C PHE A 34 -9.79 7.71 8.33
N GLN A 35 -8.95 8.61 8.83
CA GLN A 35 -9.03 10.01 8.41
C GLN A 35 -8.40 10.14 7.02
N ILE A 36 -9.11 10.80 6.12
CA ILE A 36 -8.80 10.82 4.69
C ILE A 36 -8.62 12.26 4.23
N HIS A 37 -7.48 12.55 3.59
CA HIS A 37 -7.20 13.82 2.92
C HIS A 37 -6.90 13.55 1.46
N CYS A 38 -7.74 14.03 0.55
CA CYS A 38 -7.60 13.77 -0.88
C CYS A 38 -7.48 15.07 -1.68
N LYS A 39 -6.95 14.97 -2.89
CA LYS A 39 -7.27 15.96 -3.92
C LYS A 39 -8.72 15.79 -4.32
N GLU A 40 -9.44 16.89 -4.48
CA GLU A 40 -10.82 16.88 -4.98
C GLU A 40 -10.91 17.59 -6.33
N THR A 41 -11.54 16.96 -7.31
CA THR A 41 -11.60 17.47 -8.69
C THR A 41 -12.99 17.24 -9.30
N PRO A 42 -13.57 18.24 -10.00
CA PRO A 42 -14.75 18.02 -10.82
C PRO A 42 -14.48 16.98 -11.91
N VAL A 43 -15.42 16.06 -12.13
CA VAL A 43 -15.35 15.03 -13.16
C VAL A 43 -16.70 14.89 -13.85
N SER A 44 -16.72 14.48 -15.11
CA SER A 44 -17.94 14.24 -15.88
C SER A 44 -18.57 12.86 -15.60
N SER A 45 -17.81 11.92 -15.04
CA SER A 45 -18.26 10.54 -14.84
C SER A 45 -17.41 9.79 -13.82
N LEU A 46 -17.95 8.67 -13.33
CA LEU A 46 -17.21 7.68 -12.54
C LEU A 46 -15.96 7.17 -13.28
N LEU A 47 -16.08 6.98 -14.60
CA LEU A 47 -14.97 6.49 -15.44
C LEU A 47 -13.81 7.48 -15.46
N GLN A 48 -14.09 8.77 -15.55
CA GLN A 48 -13.06 9.82 -15.47
C GLN A 48 -12.40 9.84 -14.08
N CYS A 49 -13.16 9.65 -13.00
CA CYS A 49 -12.60 9.54 -11.66
C CYS A 49 -11.68 8.32 -11.51
N ALA A 50 -12.10 7.16 -12.02
CA ALA A 50 -11.28 5.95 -12.03
C ALA A 50 -9.99 6.11 -12.85
N ALA A 51 -10.05 6.87 -13.95
CA ALA A 51 -8.86 7.19 -14.75
C ALA A 51 -7.86 8.07 -13.97
N LEU A 52 -8.33 9.07 -13.21
CA LEU A 52 -7.49 9.89 -12.34
C LEU A 52 -6.80 9.05 -11.25
N ALA A 53 -7.58 8.19 -10.58
CA ALA A 53 -7.07 7.28 -9.56
C ALA A 53 -6.00 6.34 -10.12
N ARG A 54 -6.27 5.73 -11.28
CA ARG A 54 -5.32 4.82 -11.95
C ARG A 54 -4.04 5.52 -12.36
N ALA A 55 -4.14 6.71 -12.96
CA ALA A 55 -2.97 7.50 -13.37
C ALA A 55 -2.08 7.85 -12.18
N SER A 56 -2.67 7.97 -10.99
CA SER A 56 -1.98 8.28 -9.74
C SER A 56 -1.54 7.05 -8.96
N LYS A 57 -1.80 5.85 -9.51
CA LYS A 57 -1.55 4.56 -8.85
C LYS A 57 -2.29 4.40 -7.51
N ASP A 58 -3.46 5.02 -7.38
CA ASP A 58 -4.29 4.88 -6.18
C ASP A 58 -4.93 3.49 -6.11
N VAL A 59 -4.82 2.85 -4.95
CA VAL A 59 -5.52 1.58 -4.67
C VAL A 59 -7.04 1.81 -4.53
N ARG A 60 -7.45 3.03 -4.16
CA ARG A 60 -8.85 3.42 -3.97
C ARG A 60 -9.09 4.88 -4.30
N PHE A 61 -10.33 5.21 -4.66
CA PHE A 61 -10.82 6.56 -4.86
C PHE A 61 -12.26 6.69 -4.38
N PHE A 62 -12.74 7.93 -4.30
CA PHE A 62 -14.12 8.21 -3.92
C PHE A 62 -14.80 9.08 -4.97
N PHE A 63 -16.02 8.71 -5.34
CA PHE A 63 -16.80 9.41 -6.33
C PHE A 63 -18.11 9.88 -5.71
N ASN A 64 -18.39 11.17 -5.86
CA ASN A 64 -19.67 11.76 -5.52
C ASN A 64 -20.51 11.86 -6.79
N LYS A 65 -21.59 11.08 -6.84
CA LYS A 65 -22.48 11.02 -8.01
C LYS A 65 -23.34 12.28 -8.15
N GLN A 66 -23.71 12.90 -7.03
CA GLN A 66 -24.60 14.06 -7.02
C GLN A 66 -23.87 15.32 -7.51
N ASP A 67 -22.67 15.56 -6.98
CA ASP A 67 -21.89 16.76 -7.28
C ASP A 67 -20.90 16.56 -8.42
N SER A 68 -20.80 15.33 -8.96
CA SER A 68 -19.86 14.96 -10.01
C SER A 68 -18.41 15.31 -9.62
N ARG A 69 -18.01 14.88 -8.42
CA ARG A 69 -16.69 15.14 -7.82
C ARG A 69 -15.93 13.84 -7.59
N CYS A 70 -14.61 13.93 -7.75
CA CYS A 70 -13.68 12.84 -7.53
C CYS A 70 -12.69 13.19 -6.43
N ARG A 71 -12.52 12.29 -5.47
CA ARG A 71 -11.45 12.33 -4.46
C ARG A 71 -10.44 11.23 -4.76
N TRP A 72 -9.22 11.63 -5.05
CA TRP A 72 -8.12 10.78 -5.50
C TRP A 72 -6.78 11.30 -4.95
N ASN A 73 -5.72 10.52 -5.10
CA ASN A 73 -4.39 10.77 -4.55
C ASN A 73 -4.50 11.15 -3.06
N CYS A 74 -5.05 10.20 -2.31
CA CYS A 74 -5.44 10.38 -0.93
C CYS A 74 -4.33 9.95 0.02
N THR A 75 -4.27 10.67 1.13
CA THR A 75 -3.47 10.36 2.30
C THR A 75 -4.40 9.85 3.39
N PHE A 76 -4.04 8.73 4.00
CA PHE A 76 -4.82 8.07 5.04
C PHE A 76 -4.08 8.14 6.37
N LEU A 77 -4.76 8.50 7.44
CA LEU A 77 -4.29 8.35 8.82
C LEU A 77 -5.12 7.27 9.50
N TYR A 78 -4.44 6.37 10.21
CA TYR A 78 -5.07 5.20 10.81
C TYR A 78 -6.05 5.56 11.93
N THR A 79 -5.70 6.56 12.74
CA THR A 79 -6.60 7.15 13.72
C THR A 79 -7.52 8.19 13.08
N GLY A 80 -8.68 8.34 13.70
CA GLY A 80 -9.75 9.19 13.18
C GLY A 80 -10.65 8.44 12.20
N SER A 81 -11.71 9.10 11.80
CA SER A 81 -12.65 8.54 10.83
C SER A 81 -13.20 9.70 10.03
N THR A 82 -13.12 9.57 8.71
CA THR A 82 -13.86 10.46 7.84
C THR A 82 -15.30 9.96 7.76
N VAL A 83 -16.24 10.76 8.26
CA VAL A 83 -17.66 10.53 8.01
C VAL A 83 -17.90 10.82 6.53
N MET A 84 -18.08 9.76 5.73
CA MET A 84 -18.57 9.90 4.37
C MET A 84 -20.09 10.00 4.39
N THR A 85 -20.63 11.02 3.73
CA THR A 85 -22.07 11.08 3.48
C THR A 85 -22.46 9.99 2.49
N ASP A 86 -23.75 9.65 2.45
CA ASP A 86 -24.36 8.73 1.49
C ASP A 86 -24.09 9.10 0.01
N GLN A 87 -23.76 10.36 -0.26
CA GLN A 87 -23.37 10.88 -1.58
C GLN A 87 -22.02 10.37 -2.07
N TRP A 88 -21.09 10.05 -1.16
CA TRP A 88 -19.75 9.58 -1.50
C TRP A 88 -19.70 8.06 -1.55
N GLN A 89 -19.25 7.53 -2.68
CA GLN A 89 -19.07 6.10 -2.87
C GLN A 89 -17.58 5.78 -3.03
N GLN A 90 -17.12 4.79 -2.27
CA GLN A 90 -15.76 4.28 -2.41
C GLN A 90 -15.67 3.22 -3.51
N TYR A 91 -14.61 3.32 -4.29
CA TYR A 91 -14.20 2.33 -5.28
C TYR A 91 -12.75 1.94 -5.00
N ALA A 92 -12.46 0.65 -4.89
CA ALA A 92 -11.12 0.15 -4.62
C ALA A 92 -10.80 -1.05 -5.51
N ILE A 93 -9.52 -1.30 -5.75
CA ILE A 93 -9.08 -2.55 -6.36
C ILE A 93 -9.57 -3.68 -5.44
N LYS A 94 -10.24 -4.69 -6.02
CA LYS A 94 -10.87 -5.79 -5.29
C LYS A 94 -9.94 -6.29 -4.19
N LEU A 95 -10.40 -6.15 -2.94
CA LEU A 95 -9.66 -6.56 -1.76
C LEU A 95 -9.51 -8.07 -1.78
N LEU A 96 -8.26 -8.47 -1.63
CA LEU A 96 -7.88 -9.87 -1.55
C LEU A 96 -7.31 -10.12 -0.15
N ARG A 97 -7.09 -11.39 0.20
CA ARG A 97 -6.56 -11.74 1.52
C ARG A 97 -5.20 -11.09 1.76
N ASN A 98 -4.97 -10.54 2.96
CA ASN A 98 -3.63 -10.16 3.41
C ASN A 98 -2.77 -11.43 3.49
N ALA A 99 -1.88 -11.62 2.53
CA ALA A 99 -0.99 -12.77 2.42
C ALA A 99 0.19 -12.68 3.40
N ALA A 100 0.47 -11.51 3.99
CA ALA A 100 1.57 -11.29 4.93
C ALA A 100 1.26 -11.74 6.36
N LEU A 101 -0.03 -11.88 6.71
CA LEU A 101 -0.44 -12.20 8.07
C LEU A 101 0.20 -13.50 8.55
N SER A 102 0.91 -13.42 9.67
CA SER A 102 1.65 -14.50 10.33
C SER A 102 2.74 -15.14 9.46
N LYS A 103 3.21 -14.44 8.43
CA LYS A 103 4.35 -14.90 7.61
C LYS A 103 5.68 -14.55 8.25
N THR A 104 6.71 -15.32 7.91
CA THR A 104 8.06 -15.06 8.39
C THR A 104 8.57 -13.75 7.82
N ALA A 105 8.99 -12.86 8.72
CA ALA A 105 9.63 -11.60 8.40
C ALA A 105 11.09 -11.60 8.86
N THR A 106 11.95 -10.96 8.08
CA THR A 106 13.36 -10.73 8.36
C THR A 106 13.70 -9.28 8.06
N ALA A 107 14.80 -8.80 8.62
CA ALA A 107 15.25 -7.43 8.42
C ALA A 107 16.76 -7.36 8.38
N SER A 108 17.28 -6.21 7.93
CA SER A 108 18.71 -5.92 7.95
C SER A 108 19.29 -5.89 9.36
N SER A 109 18.49 -5.45 10.33
CA SER A 109 18.86 -5.28 11.74
C SER A 109 17.60 -5.08 12.58
N VAL A 110 17.74 -5.19 13.89
CA VAL A 110 16.72 -4.85 14.89
C VAL A 110 17.35 -3.86 15.86
N LEU A 111 16.63 -2.80 16.22
CA LEU A 111 17.13 -1.75 17.11
C LEU A 111 17.63 -2.36 18.43
N ASP A 112 18.88 -2.05 18.79
CA ASP A 112 19.59 -2.56 19.97
C ASP A 112 19.61 -4.10 20.11
N ASP A 113 19.35 -4.83 19.02
CA ASP A 113 19.14 -6.28 18.99
C ASP A 113 18.03 -6.78 19.96
N ASP A 114 17.11 -5.90 20.35
CA ASP A 114 16.00 -6.21 21.26
C ASP A 114 14.78 -6.70 20.46
N HIS A 115 14.81 -7.98 20.07
CA HIS A 115 13.73 -8.64 19.34
C HIS A 115 12.42 -8.67 20.12
N SER A 116 12.44 -8.53 21.45
CA SER A 116 11.23 -8.50 22.29
C SER A 116 10.45 -7.19 22.21
N LYS A 117 11.05 -6.13 21.65
CA LYS A 117 10.38 -4.83 21.46
C LYS A 117 10.27 -4.41 20.00
N TRP A 118 11.25 -4.80 19.18
CA TRP A 118 11.47 -4.23 17.84
C TRP A 118 11.54 -5.27 16.72
N GLY A 119 11.31 -6.54 17.02
CA GLY A 119 11.48 -7.65 16.10
C GLY A 119 10.64 -7.55 14.82
N ALA A 120 11.16 -8.09 13.71
CA ALA A 120 10.48 -8.07 12.41
C ALA A 120 9.11 -8.77 12.42
N HIS A 121 8.89 -9.74 13.33
CA HIS A 121 7.64 -10.47 13.43
C HIS A 121 6.43 -9.58 13.79
N TYR A 122 6.66 -8.48 14.51
CA TYR A 122 5.60 -7.53 14.87
C TYR A 122 4.96 -6.85 13.65
N ALA A 123 5.67 -6.75 12.52
CA ALA A 123 5.11 -6.13 11.32
C ALA A 123 4.20 -7.06 10.50
N THR A 124 3.92 -8.26 10.99
CA THR A 124 3.11 -9.28 10.30
C THR A 124 2.12 -9.97 11.25
N ASP A 125 1.93 -9.46 12.46
CA ASP A 125 1.15 -10.13 13.50
C ASP A 125 -0.33 -9.68 13.53
N GLY A 126 -0.72 -8.72 12.68
CA GLY A 126 -2.05 -8.16 12.61
C GLY A 126 -2.31 -7.02 13.60
N GLN A 127 -1.41 -6.80 14.55
CA GLN A 127 -1.54 -5.79 15.60
C GLN A 127 -1.11 -4.42 15.08
N LYS A 128 -1.80 -3.39 15.58
CA LYS A 128 -1.51 -2.00 15.21
C LYS A 128 -1.39 -1.16 16.48
N PRO A 129 -0.42 -1.41 17.38
CA PRO A 129 -0.29 -0.65 18.63
C PRO A 129 -0.15 0.85 18.37
N ALA A 130 -0.75 1.66 19.25
CA ALA A 130 -0.64 3.11 19.16
C ALA A 130 0.72 3.64 19.63
N VAL A 131 1.50 2.81 20.33
CA VAL A 131 2.83 3.13 20.86
C VAL A 131 3.91 2.52 19.97
N ALA A 132 5.14 3.03 20.09
CA ALA A 132 6.28 2.51 19.33
C ALA A 132 6.61 1.04 19.61
N ILE A 133 6.58 0.57 20.86
CA ILE A 133 7.00 -0.80 21.19
C ILE A 133 6.03 -1.84 20.62
N HIS A 134 6.53 -3.06 20.38
CA HIS A 134 5.81 -4.12 19.67
C HIS A 134 5.47 -3.72 18.23
N SER A 135 6.43 -3.07 17.58
CA SER A 135 6.43 -2.81 16.13
C SER A 135 7.83 -3.07 15.59
N PHE A 136 7.99 -3.17 14.27
CA PHE A 136 9.32 -3.37 13.70
C PHE A 136 10.13 -2.07 13.73
N HIS A 137 11.36 -2.12 14.24
CA HIS A 137 12.33 -1.02 14.16
C HIS A 137 13.72 -1.57 13.82
N SER A 138 14.33 -1.09 12.73
CA SER A 138 15.73 -1.40 12.40
C SER A 138 16.72 -0.55 13.20
N SER A 139 17.97 -0.96 13.35
CA SER A 139 19.02 -0.02 13.76
C SER A 139 19.19 1.11 12.72
N PHE A 140 19.82 2.21 13.13
CA PHE A 140 20.18 3.28 12.21
C PHE A 140 21.31 2.82 11.27
N GLN A 141 21.09 2.93 9.96
CA GLN A 141 22.03 2.50 8.93
C GLN A 141 21.75 3.18 7.59
N THR A 142 22.66 3.04 6.62
CA THR A 142 22.50 3.69 5.29
C THR A 142 21.30 3.16 4.52
N SER A 143 21.04 1.86 4.57
CA SER A 143 19.98 1.27 3.75
C SER A 143 19.28 0.13 4.50
N PRO A 144 18.47 0.46 5.53
CA PRO A 144 17.66 -0.53 6.23
C PRO A 144 16.67 -1.18 5.26
N TRP A 145 16.46 -2.48 5.44
CA TRP A 145 15.49 -3.25 4.68
C TRP A 145 14.70 -4.19 5.58
N PHE A 146 13.47 -4.49 5.18
CA PHE A 146 12.61 -5.50 5.78
C PHE A 146 12.02 -6.36 4.67
N MET A 147 11.89 -7.67 4.94
CA MET A 147 11.47 -8.65 3.95
C MET A 147 10.52 -9.68 4.55
N ILE A 148 9.41 -9.93 3.85
CA ILE A 148 8.46 -11.00 4.15
C ILE A 148 8.67 -12.15 3.17
N THR A 149 8.67 -13.37 3.68
CA THR A 149 8.66 -14.61 2.89
C THR A 149 7.26 -15.22 2.92
N LEU A 150 6.60 -15.24 1.76
CA LEU A 150 5.30 -15.88 1.56
C LEU A 150 5.46 -17.42 1.43
N ASP A 151 4.37 -18.16 1.61
CA ASP A 151 4.35 -19.63 1.47
C ASP A 151 4.38 -20.12 0.01
N GLY A 152 4.11 -19.23 -0.94
CA GLY A 152 4.25 -19.49 -2.37
C GLY A 152 4.49 -18.21 -3.16
N PRO A 153 4.82 -18.32 -4.45
CA PRO A 153 4.76 -17.18 -5.35
C PRO A 153 3.29 -16.79 -5.56
N TYR A 154 2.95 -15.55 -5.23
CA TYR A 154 1.63 -14.98 -5.48
C TYR A 154 1.69 -13.88 -6.52
N THR A 155 0.56 -13.62 -7.18
CA THR A 155 0.40 -12.41 -7.99
C THR A 155 0.05 -11.24 -7.07
N ILE A 156 1.02 -10.41 -6.74
CA ILE A 156 0.89 -9.30 -5.80
C ILE A 156 0.32 -8.08 -6.53
N GLN A 157 -0.73 -7.48 -5.97
CA GLN A 157 -1.35 -6.27 -6.48
C GLN A 157 -0.76 -5.02 -5.84
N TYR A 158 -0.79 -4.95 -4.50
CA TYR A 158 -0.33 -3.80 -3.75
C TYR A 158 0.12 -4.20 -2.36
N VAL A 159 0.85 -3.30 -1.71
CA VAL A 159 1.21 -3.42 -0.30
C VAL A 159 0.60 -2.27 0.48
N ARG A 160 0.34 -2.51 1.77
CA ARG A 160 -0.10 -1.48 2.71
C ARG A 160 0.82 -1.46 3.91
N VAL A 161 1.37 -0.30 4.23
CA VAL A 161 2.24 -0.09 5.39
C VAL A 161 1.53 0.81 6.38
N PHE A 162 1.38 0.35 7.61
CA PHE A 162 0.94 1.17 8.73
C PHE A 162 2.17 1.79 9.37
N ASN A 163 2.39 3.06 9.12
CA ASN A 163 3.55 3.77 9.63
C ASN A 163 3.48 3.91 11.16
N ARG A 164 4.60 4.26 11.80
CA ARG A 164 4.66 4.52 13.25
C ARG A 164 3.58 5.53 13.68
N ARG A 165 2.91 5.25 14.79
CA ARG A 165 1.68 5.96 15.21
C ARG A 165 1.86 7.04 16.28
N ASP A 166 2.93 6.99 17.08
CA ASP A 166 3.19 7.91 18.20
C ASP A 166 4.25 9.00 17.90
N GLY A 167 4.78 9.06 16.68
CA GLY A 167 5.75 10.06 16.23
C GLY A 167 6.69 9.52 15.17
N GLY A 168 7.61 10.33 14.65
CA GLY A 168 8.73 9.85 13.82
C GLY A 168 8.34 9.23 12.47
N GLY A 169 7.11 9.42 12.00
CA GLY A 169 6.63 8.82 10.74
C GLY A 169 7.37 9.34 9.51
N GLU A 170 8.00 10.52 9.60
CA GLU A 170 8.82 11.11 8.55
C GLU A 170 10.07 10.29 8.21
N ARG A 171 10.49 9.38 9.10
CA ARG A 171 11.59 8.42 8.85
C ARG A 171 11.30 7.46 7.70
N PHE A 172 10.03 7.25 7.37
CA PHE A 172 9.66 6.44 6.20
C PHE A 172 9.75 7.30 4.93
N HIS A 173 10.88 7.28 4.24
CA HIS A 173 11.12 8.07 3.03
C HIS A 173 11.97 7.30 2.00
N ASP A 174 11.87 7.67 0.73
CA ASP A 174 12.63 7.10 -0.38
C ASP A 174 12.67 5.55 -0.40
N VAL A 175 11.51 4.94 -0.17
CA VAL A 175 11.37 3.49 0.02
C VAL A 175 11.11 2.81 -1.31
N ALA A 176 12.04 1.96 -1.75
CA ALA A 176 11.81 1.01 -2.84
C ALA A 176 11.09 -0.22 -2.30
N PHE A 177 10.10 -0.69 -3.07
CA PHE A 177 9.41 -1.95 -2.83
C PHE A 177 9.79 -2.92 -3.93
N GLU A 178 10.39 -4.03 -3.54
CA GLU A 178 11.04 -4.98 -4.43
C GLU A 178 10.46 -6.37 -4.23
N VAL A 179 10.36 -7.12 -5.31
CA VAL A 179 9.78 -8.46 -5.33
C VAL A 179 10.74 -9.44 -5.99
N SER A 180 10.84 -10.65 -5.42
CA SER A 180 11.63 -11.75 -5.96
C SER A 180 10.85 -13.08 -5.89
N ILE A 181 11.09 -13.96 -6.87
CA ILE A 181 10.58 -15.33 -6.88
C ILE A 181 11.54 -16.27 -6.13
N ASP A 182 12.85 -16.08 -6.32
CA ASP A 182 13.91 -16.97 -5.84
C ASP A 182 14.63 -16.48 -4.57
N GLY A 183 14.39 -15.24 -4.15
CA GLY A 183 15.01 -14.62 -2.98
C GLY A 183 16.42 -14.05 -3.25
N SER A 184 16.87 -14.07 -4.50
CA SER A 184 18.19 -13.56 -4.92
C SER A 184 18.07 -12.35 -5.84
N LEU A 185 17.26 -12.44 -6.90
CA LEU A 185 17.06 -11.35 -7.85
C LEU A 185 15.81 -10.54 -7.47
N PHE A 186 16.03 -9.36 -6.92
CA PHE A 186 14.97 -8.42 -6.56
C PHE A 186 14.73 -7.42 -7.68
N LYS A 187 13.46 -7.23 -8.05
CA LYS A 187 13.02 -6.20 -9.00
C LYS A 187 12.17 -5.19 -8.26
N GLN A 188 12.47 -3.90 -8.41
CA GLN A 188 11.63 -2.83 -7.88
C GLN A 188 10.27 -2.82 -8.61
N ARG A 189 9.18 -2.81 -7.86
CA ARG A 189 7.78 -2.84 -8.34
C ARG A 189 6.94 -1.68 -7.81
N GLY A 190 7.43 -0.98 -6.80
CA GLY A 190 6.82 0.23 -6.25
C GLY A 190 7.88 1.14 -5.66
N PHE A 191 7.51 2.40 -5.46
CA PHE A 191 8.37 3.39 -4.83
C PHE A 191 7.52 4.40 -4.07
N PHE A 192 7.93 4.71 -2.84
CA PHE A 192 7.35 5.77 -2.03
C PHE A 192 8.41 6.86 -1.81
N LYS A 193 8.16 8.05 -2.36
CA LYS A 193 9.11 9.17 -2.23
C LYS A 193 9.16 9.71 -0.79
N GLY A 194 8.00 9.86 -0.16
CA GLY A 194 7.89 10.42 1.18
C GLY A 194 8.29 11.90 1.26
N PRO A 195 8.57 12.40 2.49
CA PRO A 195 8.51 11.64 3.75
C PRO A 195 7.09 11.18 4.09
N GLY A 196 7.00 10.11 4.86
CA GLY A 196 5.75 9.67 5.48
C GLY A 196 5.30 10.63 6.58
N MET A 197 4.12 10.37 7.13
CA MET A 197 3.63 11.05 8.32
C MET A 197 3.40 10.06 9.44
N THR A 198 3.44 10.57 10.67
CA THR A 198 3.00 9.82 11.85
C THR A 198 1.56 9.32 11.62
N ASP A 199 1.33 8.06 11.95
CA ASP A 199 0.04 7.37 11.86
C ASP A 199 -0.49 7.19 10.42
N GLN A 200 0.34 7.45 9.40
CA GLN A 200 -0.04 7.30 8.00
C GLN A 200 -0.20 5.83 7.61
N VAL A 201 -1.26 5.53 6.85
CA VAL A 201 -1.42 4.29 6.10
C VAL A 201 -0.99 4.53 4.66
N ILE A 202 0.08 3.86 4.24
CA ILE A 202 0.70 4.04 2.93
C ILE A 202 0.33 2.84 2.05
N GLU A 203 -0.34 3.08 0.93
CA GLU A 203 -0.69 2.04 -0.04
C GLU A 203 0.13 2.22 -1.32
N ILE A 204 0.82 1.17 -1.76
CA ILE A 204 1.65 1.21 -2.95
C ILE A 204 1.18 0.15 -3.95
N LEU A 205 0.57 0.61 -5.02
CA LEU A 205 0.16 -0.23 -6.14
C LEU A 205 1.38 -0.65 -6.96
N PHE A 206 1.51 -1.96 -7.19
CA PHE A 206 2.56 -2.51 -8.03
C PHE A 206 2.14 -2.58 -9.50
N ASP A 207 3.12 -2.52 -10.39
CA ASP A 207 2.89 -2.72 -11.81
C ASP A 207 2.45 -4.17 -12.07
N TYR A 208 1.43 -4.34 -12.91
CA TYR A 208 0.86 -5.66 -13.22
C TYR A 208 1.52 -6.31 -14.45
N PRO A 209 1.78 -7.63 -14.44
CA PRO A 209 1.73 -8.53 -13.28
C PRO A 209 3.02 -8.45 -12.45
N THR A 210 2.88 -8.46 -11.13
CA THR A 210 4.00 -8.67 -10.20
C THR A 210 3.83 -10.01 -9.50
N ILE A 211 4.72 -10.96 -9.79
CA ILE A 211 4.67 -12.31 -9.20
C ILE A 211 5.92 -12.49 -8.33
N GLY A 212 5.73 -12.98 -7.09
CA GLY A 212 6.85 -13.27 -6.21
C GLY A 212 6.48 -13.92 -4.89
N LYS A 213 7.51 -14.46 -4.24
CA LYS A 213 7.46 -15.10 -2.93
C LYS A 213 8.10 -14.22 -1.85
N TYR A 214 9.07 -13.41 -2.22
CA TYR A 214 9.80 -12.52 -1.33
C TYR A 214 9.44 -11.08 -1.66
N VAL A 215 8.99 -10.34 -0.64
CA VAL A 215 8.63 -8.92 -0.76
C VAL A 215 9.51 -8.14 0.20
N ARG A 216 10.29 -7.20 -0.32
CA ARG A 216 11.24 -6.40 0.45
C ARG A 216 10.94 -4.92 0.29
N ASN A 217 10.98 -4.16 1.38
CA ASN A 217 11.08 -2.71 1.32
C ASN A 217 12.44 -2.23 1.84
N LYS A 218 12.95 -1.14 1.26
CA LYS A 218 14.31 -0.65 1.53
C LYS A 218 14.38 0.86 1.36
N ILE A 219 14.94 1.58 2.34
CA ILE A 219 15.26 3.00 2.18
C ILE A 219 16.48 3.12 1.26
N THR A 220 16.35 3.93 0.21
CA THR A 220 17.35 4.00 -0.88
C THR A 220 18.24 5.25 -0.85
N GLN A 221 17.88 6.26 -0.04
CA GLN A 221 18.59 7.54 0.04
C GLN A 221 18.96 7.87 1.48
N GLY A 222 20.01 8.66 1.68
CA GLY A 222 20.51 9.02 3.02
C GLY A 222 21.49 8.00 3.61
N THR A 223 22.13 8.37 4.73
CA THR A 223 23.17 7.56 5.37
C THR A 223 22.84 7.12 6.79
N ASN A 224 21.87 7.79 7.44
CA ASN A 224 21.47 7.55 8.83
C ASN A 224 19.96 7.32 8.92
N ASN A 225 19.51 6.19 8.39
CA ASN A 225 18.09 5.86 8.23
C ASN A 225 17.66 4.75 9.18
N ALA A 226 16.40 4.76 9.59
CA ALA A 226 15.77 3.64 10.28
C ALA A 226 14.42 3.32 9.65
N LEU A 227 14.16 2.04 9.37
CA LEU A 227 12.81 1.58 9.03
C LEU A 227 12.07 1.31 10.33
N HIS A 228 10.95 2.01 10.52
CA HIS A 228 10.07 1.84 11.66
C HIS A 228 8.62 1.92 11.20
N PHE A 229 7.91 0.81 11.28
CA PHE A 229 6.48 0.74 10.97
C PHE A 229 5.80 -0.34 11.80
N VAL A 230 4.50 -0.19 11.94
CA VAL A 230 3.68 -1.01 12.83
C VAL A 230 3.25 -2.30 12.18
N GLU A 231 2.80 -2.25 10.92
CA GLU A 231 2.29 -3.42 10.22
C GLU A 231 2.57 -3.31 8.72
N PHE A 232 2.87 -4.43 8.08
CA PHE A 232 3.07 -4.54 6.64
C PHE A 232 2.16 -5.62 6.06
N GLU A 233 1.20 -5.21 5.24
CA GLU A 233 0.22 -6.08 4.60
C GLU A 233 0.54 -6.24 3.10
N ILE A 234 0.31 -7.45 2.57
CA ILE A 234 0.51 -7.77 1.14
C ILE A 234 -0.80 -8.29 0.57
N TYR A 235 -1.30 -7.66 -0.49
CA TYR A 235 -2.57 -8.01 -1.13
C TYR A 235 -2.31 -8.67 -2.48
N THR A 236 -2.87 -9.87 -2.68
CA THR A 236 -2.54 -10.77 -3.81
C THR A 236 -3.79 -11.22 -4.56
N LEU A 237 -3.76 -11.36 -5.89
CA LEU A 237 -4.84 -12.06 -6.62
C LEU A 237 -4.83 -13.53 -6.15
N GLU A 238 -6.00 -14.04 -5.79
CA GLU A 238 -6.22 -15.44 -5.34
C GLU A 238 -5.50 -16.46 -6.24
#